data_AF-A0A9D9RRP3-F1
#
_entry.id   AF-A0A9D9RRP3-F1
#
_cell.length_a   1.000
_cell.length_b   1.000
_cell.length_c   1.000
_cell.angle_alpha   90.00
_cell.angle_beta   90.00
_cell.angle_gamma   90.00
#
_symmetry.space_group_name_H-M   'P 1'
#
loop_
_entity.id
_entity.type
_entity.pdbx_description
1 polymer ?
#
loop_
_entity_poly.entity_id
_entity_poly.type
_entity_poly.pdbx_seq_one_letter_code
_entity_poly.pdbx_strand_id
1 'polypeptide(L)'
;MDLKPYLNRWVIFGSIGLAGVLLIATLIIIGWTSPRFTPDVGFAPADLTMIPAPTHTPAATTVPTFDPNLVTPTLEANTVGIGGYVQITGTEGEGLRIRSAPGLNGETVFRGEEAEVFVVQDGPQSADGYTWWYLVAPYDDTRAGWAAADFLAVVPPP
;
A
#
# COMPACT_ATOMS: atom_id res chain seq x y z
N MET A 1 43.66 70.50 -3.24
CA MET A 1 42.96 70.65 -4.55
C MET A 1 42.15 71.93 -4.48
N ASP A 2 42.66 73.02 -5.05
CA ASP A 2 41.98 74.32 -5.06
C ASP A 2 40.77 74.30 -6.01
N LEU A 3 39.56 74.15 -5.45
CA LEU A 3 38.28 74.11 -6.17
C LEU A 3 37.72 75.50 -6.52
N LYS A 4 38.38 76.56 -6.05
CA LYS A 4 38.01 77.96 -6.26
C LYS A 4 37.86 78.41 -7.73
N PRO A 5 38.64 77.94 -8.72
CA PRO A 5 38.50 78.42 -10.10
C PRO A 5 37.27 77.87 -10.83
N TYR A 6 36.68 76.77 -10.35
CA TYR A 6 35.48 76.16 -10.95
C TYR A 6 34.18 76.68 -10.34
N LEU A 7 34.25 77.35 -9.19
CA LEU A 7 33.10 77.88 -8.46
C LEU A 7 32.77 79.31 -8.89
N ASN A 8 32.38 79.48 -10.16
CA ASN A 8 31.91 80.76 -10.71
C ASN A 8 30.47 81.03 -10.25
N ARG A 9 30.13 82.30 -9.98
CA ARG A 9 28.75 82.69 -9.59
C ARG A 9 27.71 82.21 -10.60
N TRP A 10 28.05 82.24 -11.90
CA TRP A 10 27.21 81.70 -12.97
C TRP A 10 26.97 80.19 -12.88
N VAL A 11 27.96 79.42 -12.44
CA VAL A 11 27.84 77.97 -12.23
C VAL A 11 26.96 77.69 -11.02
N ILE A 12 27.06 78.49 -9.95
CA ILE A 12 26.20 78.38 -8.77
C ILE A 12 24.74 78.66 -9.13
N PHE A 13 24.46 79.74 -9.86
CA PHE A 13 23.10 80.05 -10.30
C PHE A 13 22.56 78.98 -11.27
N GLY A 14 23.39 78.47 -12.17
CA GLY A 14 23.03 77.39 -13.09
C GLY A 14 22.70 76.08 -12.38
N SER A 15 23.51 75.68 -11.38
CA SER A 15 23.29 74.43 -10.65
C SER A 15 22.04 74.48 -9.75
N ILE A 16 21.76 75.64 -9.13
CA ILE A 16 20.53 75.84 -8.35
C ILE A 16 19.30 75.76 -9.25
N GLY A 17 19.35 76.38 -10.44
CA GLY A 17 18.28 76.28 -11.42
C GLY A 17 18.02 74.85 -11.87
N LEU A 18 19.09 74.12 -12.22
CA LEU A 18 18.99 72.72 -12.63
C LEU A 18 18.46 71.82 -11.50
N ALA A 19 18.93 72.01 -10.28
CA ALA A 19 18.44 71.27 -9.11
C ALA A 19 16.95 71.54 -8.85
N GLY A 20 16.50 72.79 -8.99
CA GLY A 20 15.08 73.15 -8.88
C GLY A 20 14.22 72.46 -9.94
N VAL A 21 14.67 72.43 -11.19
CA VAL A 21 13.97 71.75 -12.29
C VAL A 21 13.89 70.24 -12.03
N LEU A 22 14.99 69.61 -11.60
CA LEU A 22 15.00 68.18 -11.27
C LEU A 22 14.08 67.83 -10.10
N LEU A 23 14.01 68.70 -9.09
CA LEU A 23 13.12 68.52 -7.94
C LEU A 23 11.65 68.61 -8.37
N ILE A 24 11.29 69.61 -9.18
CA ILE A 24 9.93 69.76 -9.70
C ILE A 24 9.54 68.56 -10.58
N ALA A 25 10.43 68.12 -11.47
CA ALA A 25 10.18 66.95 -12.31
C ALA A 25 9.94 65.69 -11.47
N THR A 26 10.71 65.51 -10.40
CA THR A 26 10.56 64.38 -9.47
C THR A 26 9.22 64.43 -8.73
N LEU A 27 8.79 65.60 -8.26
CA LEU A 27 7.48 65.77 -7.60
C LEU A 27 6.31 65.48 -8.56
N ILE A 28 6.41 65.90 -9.83
CA ILE A 28 5.40 65.60 -10.84
C ILE A 28 5.33 64.09 -11.11
N ILE A 29 6.47 63.42 -11.23
CA ILE A 29 6.52 61.96 -11.42
C ILE A 29 5.87 61.24 -10.23
N ILE A 30 6.20 61.61 -8.99
CA ILE A 30 5.59 61.01 -7.78
C ILE A 30 4.08 61.26 -7.75
N GLY A 31 3.63 62.47 -8.11
CA GLY A 31 2.20 62.79 -8.17
C GLY A 31 1.45 61.96 -9.23
N TRP A 32 2.09 61.66 -10.36
CA TRP A 32 1.48 60.85 -11.42
C TRP A 32 1.54 59.35 -11.11
N THR A 33 2.57 58.89 -10.41
CA THR A 33 2.74 57.47 -10.04
C THR A 33 2.06 57.08 -8.74
N SER A 34 1.59 58.06 -7.94
CA SER A 34 0.82 57.78 -6.74
C SER A 34 -0.45 57.02 -7.12
N PRO A 35 -0.60 55.74 -6.70
CA PRO A 35 -1.81 54.98 -6.96
C PRO A 35 -2.98 55.75 -6.36
N ARG A 36 -4.04 55.98 -7.14
CA ARG A 36 -5.30 56.48 -6.58
C ARG A 36 -5.76 55.39 -5.61
N PHE A 37 -5.72 55.66 -4.31
CA PHE A 37 -6.36 54.81 -3.33
C PHE A 37 -7.86 54.82 -3.65
N THR A 38 -8.36 53.78 -4.30
CA THR A 38 -9.79 53.55 -4.40
C THR A 38 -10.24 53.03 -3.04
N PRO A 39 -11.07 53.76 -2.28
CA PRO A 39 -11.68 53.20 -1.09
C PRO A 39 -12.84 52.30 -1.53
N ASP A 40 -12.50 51.19 -2.17
CA ASP A 40 -13.44 50.11 -2.44
C ASP A 40 -12.89 48.85 -1.79
N VAL A 41 -12.80 48.89 -0.46
CA VAL A 41 -12.84 47.68 0.35
C VAL A 41 -14.30 47.29 0.53
N GLY A 42 -14.98 47.08 -0.59
CA GLY A 42 -16.23 46.34 -0.61
C GLY A 42 -15.97 45.00 0.05
N PHE A 43 -16.79 44.66 1.05
CA PHE A 43 -16.79 43.35 1.67
C PHE A 43 -16.97 42.32 0.55
N ALA A 44 -15.87 41.73 0.08
CA ALA A 44 -15.93 40.56 -0.75
C ALA A 44 -16.60 39.49 0.13
N PRO A 45 -17.77 38.95 -0.25
CA PRO A 45 -18.33 37.84 0.49
C PRO A 45 -17.28 36.73 0.47
N ALA A 46 -16.84 36.30 1.64
CA ALA A 46 -15.90 35.19 1.74
C ALA A 46 -16.56 33.97 1.13
N ASP A 47 -16.06 33.52 -0.02
CA ASP A 47 -16.52 32.29 -0.63
C ASP A 47 -15.99 31.13 0.23
N LEU A 48 -16.89 30.52 1.02
CA LEU A 48 -16.54 29.45 1.95
C LEU A 48 -16.57 28.12 1.20
N THR A 49 -15.45 27.78 0.57
CA THR A 49 -15.26 26.44 0.00
C THR A 49 -15.04 25.44 1.12
N MET A 50 -16.09 24.69 1.45
CA MET A 50 -16.00 23.55 2.36
C MET A 50 -15.25 22.42 1.66
N ILE A 51 -13.99 22.19 2.06
CA ILE A 51 -13.21 21.06 1.60
C ILE A 51 -13.66 19.84 2.42
N PRO A 52 -14.20 18.76 1.82
CA PRO A 52 -14.47 17.55 2.58
C PRO A 52 -13.16 17.01 3.14
N ALA A 53 -13.16 16.58 4.40
CA ALA A 53 -12.00 15.95 5.01
C ALA A 53 -11.65 14.67 4.22
N PRO A 54 -10.35 14.37 4.00
CA PRO A 54 -9.94 13.12 3.35
C PRO A 54 -10.44 11.94 4.18
N THR A 55 -11.45 11.23 3.69
CA THR A 55 -11.98 10.03 4.34
C THR A 55 -11.23 8.80 3.82
N HIS A 56 -9.94 8.75 4.13
CA HIS A 56 -9.14 7.53 4.03
C HIS A 56 -8.58 7.20 5.41
N THR A 57 -9.46 7.06 6.38
CA THR A 57 -9.18 6.21 7.53
C THR A 57 -9.80 4.87 7.19
N PRO A 58 -9.03 3.83 6.87
CA PRO A 58 -9.54 2.48 6.87
C PRO A 58 -10.25 2.28 8.21
N ALA A 59 -11.53 1.94 8.18
CA ALA A 59 -12.19 1.46 9.38
C ALA A 59 -11.31 0.32 9.92
N ALA A 60 -10.90 0.42 11.19
CA ALA A 60 -10.24 -0.70 11.82
C ALA A 60 -11.21 -1.87 11.77
N THR A 61 -10.98 -2.81 10.85
CA THR A 61 -11.63 -4.11 10.90
C THR A 61 -11.35 -4.63 12.30
N THR A 62 -12.40 -4.98 13.04
CA THR A 62 -12.26 -5.70 14.30
C THR A 62 -11.46 -6.95 14.01
N VAL A 63 -10.16 -6.91 14.30
CA VAL A 63 -9.35 -8.12 14.34
C VAL A 63 -9.99 -8.95 15.45
N PRO A 64 -10.42 -10.19 15.19
CA PRO A 64 -10.90 -11.05 16.26
C PRO A 64 -9.83 -11.05 17.33
N THR A 65 -10.17 -10.57 18.53
CA THR A 65 -9.34 -10.85 19.70
C THR A 65 -9.20 -12.37 19.73
N PHE A 66 -7.97 -12.87 19.67
CA PHE A 66 -7.67 -14.26 20.01
C PHE A 66 -8.12 -14.45 21.44
N ASP A 67 -9.39 -14.79 21.62
CA ASP A 67 -9.92 -15.26 22.87
C ASP A 67 -9.37 -16.69 23.03
N PRO A 68 -8.48 -16.95 24.01
CA PRO A 68 -7.98 -18.30 24.27
C PRO A 68 -9.11 -19.27 24.68
N ASN A 69 -10.33 -18.76 24.90
CA ASN A 69 -11.52 -19.53 25.24
C ASN A 69 -12.51 -19.66 24.07
N LEU A 70 -12.26 -19.03 22.92
CA LEU A 70 -12.95 -19.41 21.69
C LEU A 70 -12.40 -20.77 21.29
N VAL A 71 -13.23 -21.80 21.46
CA VAL A 71 -13.08 -23.08 20.78
C VAL A 71 -13.14 -22.82 19.27
N THR A 72 -12.03 -22.36 18.71
CA THR A 72 -11.66 -22.69 17.34
C THR A 72 -11.84 -24.21 17.25
N PRO A 73 -12.39 -24.78 16.18
CA PRO A 73 -12.13 -26.19 15.92
C PRO A 73 -10.62 -26.31 15.83
N THR A 74 -9.98 -26.60 16.97
CA THR A 74 -8.68 -27.22 17.02
C THR A 74 -8.93 -28.52 16.31
N LEU A 75 -8.73 -28.51 14.99
CA LEU A 75 -8.38 -29.71 14.26
C LEU A 75 -7.33 -30.34 15.14
N GLU A 76 -7.70 -31.45 15.78
CA GLU A 76 -6.82 -32.19 16.66
C GLU A 76 -5.49 -32.26 15.92
N ALA A 77 -4.38 -31.93 16.57
CA ALA A 77 -3.10 -31.65 15.91
C ALA A 77 -2.55 -32.81 15.03
N ASN A 78 -3.30 -33.92 14.94
CA ASN A 78 -3.02 -35.12 14.17
C ASN A 78 -4.17 -35.53 13.24
N THR A 79 -5.22 -34.72 13.08
CA THR A 79 -6.36 -35.01 12.20
C THR A 79 -6.28 -34.10 11.00
N VAL A 80 -6.20 -34.71 9.81
CA VAL A 80 -6.28 -33.97 8.54
C VAL A 80 -7.67 -33.36 8.43
N GLY A 81 -7.75 -32.10 8.02
CA GLY A 81 -9.01 -31.39 7.84
C GLY A 81 -8.96 -30.41 6.69
N ILE A 82 -10.14 -30.10 6.16
CA ILE A 82 -10.31 -29.18 5.03
C ILE A 82 -9.80 -27.79 5.42
N GLY A 83 -9.01 -27.18 4.53
CA GLY A 83 -8.31 -25.91 4.76
C GLY A 83 -7.02 -26.03 5.56
N GLY A 84 -6.66 -27.23 6.03
CA GLY A 84 -5.40 -27.50 6.72
C GLY A 84 -4.23 -27.67 5.75
N TYR A 85 -3.03 -27.44 6.27
CA TYR A 85 -1.79 -27.76 5.57
C TYR A 85 -1.32 -29.15 5.98
N VAL A 86 -0.95 -29.96 5.00
CA VAL A 86 -0.40 -31.29 5.21
C VAL A 86 0.92 -31.43 4.47
N GLN A 87 1.85 -32.12 5.08
CA GLN A 87 3.15 -32.45 4.52
C GLN A 87 3.17 -33.95 4.20
N ILE A 88 3.72 -34.31 3.03
CA ILE A 88 3.95 -35.71 2.70
C ILE A 88 5.09 -36.24 3.57
N THR A 89 4.81 -37.34 4.28
CA THR A 89 5.77 -38.00 5.17
C THR A 89 5.71 -39.51 5.05
N GLY A 90 6.82 -40.19 5.37
CA GLY A 90 6.84 -41.64 5.48
C GLY A 90 6.94 -42.37 4.14
N THR A 91 7.41 -41.68 3.10
CA THR A 91 7.70 -42.28 1.79
C THR A 91 9.16 -42.68 1.63
N GLU A 92 9.99 -42.50 2.66
CA GLU A 92 11.43 -42.80 2.65
C GLU A 92 12.21 -42.18 1.47
N GLY A 93 11.67 -41.12 0.86
CA GLY A 93 12.25 -40.43 -0.29
C GLY A 93 11.77 -40.93 -1.66
N GLU A 94 10.85 -41.91 -1.73
CA GLU A 94 10.24 -42.36 -3.00
C GLU A 94 9.11 -41.44 -3.50
N GLY A 95 8.59 -40.59 -2.60
CA GLY A 95 7.45 -39.70 -2.85
C GLY A 95 6.10 -40.44 -2.80
N LEU A 96 5.03 -39.66 -2.73
CA LEU A 96 3.65 -40.17 -2.68
C LEU A 96 2.97 -40.02 -4.04
N ARG A 97 2.31 -41.08 -4.50
CA ARG A 97 1.52 -41.04 -5.73
C ARG A 97 0.18 -40.37 -5.46
N ILE A 98 -0.03 -39.21 -6.08
CA ILE A 98 -1.28 -38.45 -6.03
C ILE A 98 -2.15 -38.86 -7.21
N ARG A 99 -3.41 -39.22 -6.93
CA ARG A 99 -4.30 -39.88 -7.89
C ARG A 99 -5.46 -39.00 -8.31
N SER A 100 -6.11 -39.32 -9.43
CA SER A 100 -7.24 -38.54 -9.95
C SER A 100 -8.54 -38.78 -9.20
N ALA A 101 -8.64 -39.93 -8.52
CA ALA A 101 -9.79 -40.38 -7.74
C ALA A 101 -9.31 -41.03 -6.44
N PRO A 102 -10.15 -41.06 -5.39
CA PRO A 102 -9.86 -41.84 -4.20
C PRO A 102 -9.73 -43.33 -4.55
N GLY A 103 -8.73 -44.00 -3.97
CA GLY A 103 -8.53 -45.43 -4.11
C GLY A 103 -7.28 -45.81 -4.91
N LEU A 104 -6.91 -47.09 -4.79
CA LEU A 104 -5.74 -47.69 -5.43
C LEU A 104 -5.94 -47.91 -6.93
N ASN A 105 -7.19 -47.85 -7.40
CA ASN A 105 -7.55 -47.98 -8.81
C ASN A 105 -7.52 -46.65 -9.58
N GLY A 106 -7.36 -45.50 -8.88
CA GLY A 106 -7.28 -44.19 -9.53
C GLY A 106 -5.97 -44.01 -10.30
N GLU A 107 -6.03 -43.37 -11.47
CA GLU A 107 -4.83 -43.05 -12.26
C GLU A 107 -3.92 -42.09 -11.48
N THR A 108 -2.60 -42.27 -11.57
CA THR A 108 -1.65 -41.38 -10.91
C THR A 108 -1.50 -40.09 -11.72
N VAL A 109 -1.92 -38.96 -11.16
CA VAL A 109 -1.84 -37.65 -11.83
C VAL A 109 -0.43 -37.11 -11.72
N PHE A 110 0.17 -37.18 -10.54
CA PHE A 110 1.55 -36.76 -10.30
C PHE A 110 2.11 -37.42 -9.03
N ARG A 111 3.40 -37.19 -8.78
CA ARG A 111 4.09 -37.60 -7.55
C ARG A 111 4.36 -36.36 -6.71
N GLY A 112 3.93 -36.39 -5.45
CA GLY A 112 4.35 -35.41 -4.45
C GLY A 112 5.64 -35.89 -3.79
N GLU A 113 6.60 -35.00 -3.62
CA GLU A 113 7.90 -35.34 -3.04
C GLU A 113 7.80 -35.45 -1.51
N GLU A 114 8.71 -36.20 -0.89
CA GLU A 114 8.81 -36.23 0.58
C GLU A 114 9.07 -34.80 1.11
N ALA A 115 8.42 -34.48 2.22
CA ALA A 115 8.45 -33.16 2.84
C ALA A 115 7.82 -32.02 2.03
N GLU A 116 7.11 -32.34 0.95
CA GLU A 116 6.32 -31.36 0.21
C GLU A 116 5.01 -31.04 0.93
N VAL A 117 4.63 -29.75 0.95
CA VAL A 117 3.43 -29.25 1.65
C VAL A 117 2.31 -28.95 0.67
N PHE A 118 1.10 -29.42 1.01
CA PHE A 118 -0.14 -29.23 0.26
C PHE A 118 -1.25 -28.69 1.15
N VAL A 119 -2.25 -28.08 0.54
CA VAL A 119 -3.48 -27.65 1.20
C VAL A 119 -4.57 -28.69 0.94
N VAL A 120 -5.28 -29.08 2.00
CA VAL A 120 -6.43 -29.98 1.91
C VAL A 120 -7.64 -29.18 1.45
N GLN A 121 -8.20 -29.54 0.30
CA GLN A 121 -9.37 -28.85 -0.28
C GLN A 121 -10.65 -29.70 -0.19
N ASP A 122 -10.53 -31.03 -0.16
CA ASP A 122 -11.68 -31.94 -0.05
C ASP A 122 -11.31 -33.26 0.65
N GLY A 123 -12.32 -34.02 1.10
CA GLY A 123 -12.19 -35.25 1.88
C GLY A 123 -12.96 -35.19 3.22
N PRO A 124 -12.92 -36.24 4.07
CA PRO A 124 -12.31 -37.55 3.85
C PRO A 124 -13.18 -38.47 2.99
N GLN A 125 -12.56 -39.23 2.10
CA GLN A 125 -13.23 -40.31 1.35
C GLN A 125 -12.58 -41.66 1.68
N SER A 126 -13.36 -42.62 2.14
CA SER A 126 -12.87 -43.97 2.43
C SER A 126 -12.94 -44.85 1.18
N ALA A 127 -11.79 -45.33 0.71
CA ALA A 127 -11.69 -46.22 -0.44
C ALA A 127 -10.50 -47.19 -0.28
N ASP A 128 -10.70 -48.45 -0.65
CA ASP A 128 -9.67 -49.51 -0.59
C ASP A 128 -8.99 -49.68 0.78
N GLY A 129 -9.71 -49.39 1.87
CA GLY A 129 -9.21 -49.47 3.24
C GLY A 129 -8.39 -48.27 3.72
N TYR A 130 -8.22 -47.25 2.86
CA TYR A 130 -7.51 -46.01 3.18
C TYR A 130 -8.48 -44.82 3.26
N THR A 131 -8.08 -43.81 4.01
CA THR A 131 -8.74 -42.50 4.00
C THR A 131 -8.03 -41.60 2.99
N TRP A 132 -8.78 -41.06 2.04
CA TRP A 132 -8.25 -40.22 0.97
C TRP A 132 -8.65 -38.77 1.17
N TRP A 133 -7.70 -37.87 0.88
CA TRP A 133 -7.87 -36.43 0.92
C TRP A 133 -7.45 -35.81 -0.40
N TYR A 134 -8.20 -34.81 -0.84
CA TYR A 134 -7.87 -34.05 -2.04
C TYR A 134 -6.95 -32.89 -1.66
N LEU A 135 -5.75 -32.94 -2.22
CA LEU A 135 -4.65 -32.04 -1.94
C LEU A 135 -4.41 -31.14 -3.15
N VAL A 136 -4.09 -29.88 -2.89
CA VAL A 136 -3.72 -28.89 -3.91
C VAL A 136 -2.45 -28.17 -3.47
N ALA A 137 -1.49 -28.01 -4.37
CA ALA A 137 -0.26 -27.29 -4.05
C ALA A 137 -0.57 -25.79 -3.84
N PRO A 138 -0.09 -25.15 -2.77
CA PRO A 138 -0.44 -23.76 -2.46
C PRO A 138 0.06 -22.73 -3.49
N TYR A 139 1.01 -23.13 -4.35
CA TYR A 139 1.62 -22.29 -5.37
C TYR A 139 1.21 -22.67 -6.81
N ASP A 140 0.50 -23.80 -7.00
CA ASP A 140 0.11 -24.30 -8.31
C ASP A 140 -1.15 -25.19 -8.23
N ASP A 141 -2.30 -24.62 -8.62
CA ASP A 141 -3.59 -25.32 -8.62
C ASP A 141 -3.65 -26.49 -9.62
N THR A 142 -2.71 -26.59 -10.56
CA THR A 142 -2.65 -27.73 -11.50
C THR A 142 -2.09 -28.99 -10.85
N ARG A 143 -1.36 -28.85 -9.73
CA ARG A 143 -0.87 -29.97 -8.93
C ARG A 143 -1.88 -30.32 -7.86
N ALA A 144 -2.97 -30.94 -8.30
CA ALA A 144 -4.10 -31.32 -7.46
C ALA A 144 -4.50 -32.79 -7.62
N GLY A 145 -4.88 -33.45 -6.53
CA GLY A 145 -5.37 -34.82 -6.57
C GLY A 145 -5.50 -35.50 -5.20
N TRP A 146 -5.88 -36.77 -5.21
CA TRP A 146 -6.17 -37.58 -4.04
C TRP A 146 -4.93 -38.29 -3.50
N ALA A 147 -4.72 -38.18 -2.18
CA ALA A 147 -3.63 -38.80 -1.45
C ALA A 147 -4.16 -39.59 -0.25
N ALA A 148 -3.48 -40.67 0.12
CA ALA A 148 -3.83 -41.46 1.30
C ALA A 148 -3.33 -40.78 2.58
N ALA A 149 -4.21 -40.67 3.58
CA ALA A 149 -3.97 -40.01 4.86
C ALA A 149 -2.77 -40.56 5.63
N ASP A 150 -2.46 -41.85 5.48
CA ASP A 150 -1.37 -42.54 6.17
C ASP A 150 0.01 -41.93 5.88
N PHE A 151 0.14 -41.24 4.75
CA PHE A 151 1.38 -40.60 4.31
C PHE A 151 1.32 -39.06 4.46
N LEU A 152 0.36 -38.54 5.24
CA LEU A 152 0.16 -37.11 5.45
C LEU A 152 0.35 -36.76 6.93
N ALA A 153 1.24 -35.81 7.20
CA ALA A 153 1.40 -35.18 8.50
C ALA A 153 0.80 -33.78 8.47
N VAL A 154 -0.04 -33.44 9.45
CA VAL A 154 -0.59 -32.08 9.58
C VAL A 154 0.53 -31.13 10.02
N VAL A 155 0.67 -30.01 9.33
CA VAL A 155 1.67 -28.99 9.63
C VAL A 155 1.02 -27.62 9.85
N PRO A 156 1.64 -26.73 10.64
CA PRO A 156 1.17 -25.36 10.78
C PRO A 156 1.19 -24.65 9.41
N PRO A 157 0.30 -23.66 9.20
CA PRO A 157 0.40 -22.78 8.03
C PRO A 157 1.80 -22.14 7.96
N PRO A 158 2.44 -22.14 6.78
CA PRO A 158 3.73 -21.48 6.57
C PRO A 158 3.66 -19.95 6.66
#